data_AF-A0A5B0G620-F1
#
_entry.id   AF-A0A5B0G620-F1
#
_cell.length_a   1.000
_cell.length_b   1.000
_cell.length_c   1.000
_cell.angle_alpha   90.00
_cell.angle_beta   90.00
_cell.angle_gamma   90.00
#
_symmetry.space_group_name_H-M   'P 1'
#
loop_
_entity.id
_entity.type
_entity.pdbx_description
1 polymer ?
#
loop_
_entity_poly.entity_id
_entity_poly.type
_entity_poly.pdbx_seq_one_letter_code
_entity_poly.pdbx_strand_id
1 'polypeptide(L)'
;MSRKVSSIRHAIAGVALLWSALTSAQEMEPRSYSAVPIGTNFVVADYARSSGGVSLDPALPITGLQATINTYSLGYSHSFGIAGHTVSFAVSVPYANADLTGNVEGAPAQAYRSGLGDVRFRVAVNLLGDPALTPEEFARRNPSTILGVSLRVVAPTGQYVPSRLINIGSNRWSFKPEIGLSQPLGNWFVEGAVGVWIFTDNTDFFGGRQRSQDPLFTFQWHGGYNFLPGLWIAADFTYFAGGQTSVNGVNDHDLQGNTRYGITLSVPLATQWSAKFAWSRGLTTRVGGNFQTFSVALQYRWFNR
;
A
#
# COMPACT_ATOMS: atom_id res chain seq x y z
N MET A 1 8.81 -16.59 43.46
CA MET A 1 7.65 -16.11 42.66
C MET A 1 7.81 -14.70 42.07
N SER A 2 8.77 -13.87 42.52
CA SER A 2 8.96 -12.48 42.01
C SER A 2 9.57 -12.36 40.60
N ARG A 3 10.42 -13.29 40.15
CA ARG A 3 11.06 -13.24 38.81
C ARG A 3 10.09 -13.44 37.61
N LYS A 4 9.00 -14.20 37.79
CA LYS A 4 8.02 -14.46 36.71
C LYS A 4 7.11 -13.26 36.40
N VAL A 5 6.86 -12.40 37.38
CA VAL A 5 6.01 -11.20 37.19
C VAL A 5 6.79 -10.08 36.49
N SER A 6 8.11 -10.04 36.69
CA SER A 6 9.01 -9.09 35.99
C SER A 6 9.19 -9.42 34.51
N SER A 7 9.21 -10.70 34.12
CA SER A 7 9.34 -11.08 32.70
C SER A 7 8.07 -10.78 31.91
N ILE A 8 6.90 -10.86 32.54
CA ILE A 8 5.60 -10.51 31.93
C ILE A 8 5.53 -9.01 31.58
N ARG A 9 6.09 -8.12 32.39
CA ARG A 9 6.10 -6.67 32.10
C ARG A 9 7.00 -6.27 30.93
N HIS A 10 8.09 -7.01 30.70
CA HIS A 10 9.02 -6.74 29.58
C HIS A 10 8.62 -7.49 28.31
N ALA A 11 8.01 -8.68 28.43
CA ALA A 11 7.46 -9.44 27.31
C ALA A 11 6.22 -8.78 26.69
N ILE A 12 5.52 -7.91 27.42
CA ILE A 12 4.33 -7.20 26.93
C ILE A 12 4.72 -5.93 26.14
N ALA A 13 5.89 -5.33 26.42
CA ALA A 13 6.30 -4.04 25.85
C ALA A 13 6.57 -4.09 24.34
N GLY A 14 7.28 -5.11 23.83
CA GLY A 14 7.69 -5.08 22.43
C GLY A 14 6.70 -5.66 21.41
N VAL A 15 5.47 -6.04 21.80
CA VAL A 15 4.62 -6.98 21.04
C VAL A 15 4.02 -6.42 19.73
N ALA A 16 4.30 -5.17 19.33
CA ALA A 16 3.41 -4.38 18.47
C ALA A 16 3.55 -4.47 16.93
N LEU A 17 3.99 -5.59 16.36
CA LEU A 17 4.70 -5.54 15.07
C LEU A 17 3.99 -5.99 13.80
N LEU A 18 2.70 -5.71 13.64
CA LEU A 18 1.97 -6.28 12.49
C LEU A 18 1.35 -5.30 11.50
N TRP A 19 1.41 -3.98 11.69
CA TRP A 19 0.67 -3.09 10.79
C TRP A 19 1.41 -2.47 9.62
N SER A 20 2.73 -2.27 9.68
CA SER A 20 3.47 -1.87 8.48
C SER A 20 3.58 -3.02 7.47
N ALA A 21 3.46 -4.26 7.95
CA ALA A 21 3.61 -5.48 7.16
C ALA A 21 2.31 -5.96 6.48
N LEU A 22 1.14 -5.80 7.10
CA LEU A 22 0.01 -6.65 6.73
C LEU A 22 -0.82 -6.22 5.51
N THR A 23 -0.94 -4.95 5.08
CA THR A 23 -1.93 -4.69 3.99
C THR A 23 -1.89 -3.41 3.16
N SER A 24 -1.11 -2.35 3.45
CA SER A 24 -1.45 -1.04 2.85
C SER A 24 -0.30 -0.11 2.43
N ALA A 25 0.94 -0.37 2.82
CA ALA A 25 2.06 0.55 2.54
C ALA A 25 3.01 0.07 1.43
N GLN A 26 2.86 -1.18 0.95
CA GLN A 26 3.79 -1.82 0.02
C GLN A 26 3.20 -2.06 -1.37
N GLU A 27 2.28 -1.18 -1.78
CA GLU A 27 1.70 -1.21 -3.11
C GLU A 27 2.75 -0.78 -4.14
N MET A 28 2.78 -1.49 -5.26
CA MET A 28 3.58 -1.16 -6.42
C MET A 28 2.56 -0.76 -7.49
N GLU A 29 2.49 0.54 -7.78
CA GLU A 29 1.45 1.11 -8.64
C GLU A 29 2.11 1.79 -9.84
N PRO A 30 2.69 1.02 -10.78
CA PRO A 30 3.07 1.61 -12.06
C PRO A 30 1.85 2.32 -12.66
N ARG A 31 2.12 3.48 -13.24
CA ARG A 31 1.15 4.42 -13.84
C ARG A 31 0.28 5.19 -12.86
N SER A 32 0.76 5.40 -11.63
CA SER A 32 0.07 6.20 -10.61
C SER A 32 -0.24 7.65 -11.01
N TYR A 33 0.53 8.20 -11.97
CA TYR A 33 0.37 9.54 -12.54
C TYR A 33 0.15 9.51 -14.06
N SER A 34 -0.18 8.35 -14.63
CA SER A 34 -0.40 8.31 -16.08
C SER A 34 -1.57 9.20 -16.47
N ALA A 35 -1.37 9.94 -17.56
CA ALA A 35 -2.36 10.84 -18.11
C ALA A 35 -3.71 10.13 -18.35
N VAL A 36 -4.80 10.84 -18.04
CA VAL A 36 -6.18 10.38 -18.26
C VAL A 36 -7.04 11.57 -18.68
N PRO A 37 -7.94 11.44 -19.67
CA PRO A 37 -8.82 12.56 -20.01
C PRO A 37 -9.78 12.86 -18.86
N ILE A 38 -10.27 14.09 -18.80
CA ILE A 38 -11.30 14.48 -17.84
C ILE A 38 -12.61 13.74 -18.11
N GLY A 39 -13.43 13.59 -17.07
CA GLY A 39 -14.67 12.83 -17.13
C GLY A 39 -14.47 11.33 -17.17
N THR A 40 -13.25 10.83 -16.93
CA THR A 40 -13.01 9.38 -16.86
C THR A 40 -13.41 8.86 -15.49
N ASN A 41 -14.09 7.73 -15.49
CA ASN A 41 -14.46 6.99 -14.30
C ASN A 41 -13.88 5.59 -14.37
N PHE A 42 -13.45 5.07 -13.22
CA PHE A 42 -13.06 3.68 -13.07
C PHE A 42 -13.77 3.04 -11.89
N VAL A 43 -14.15 1.77 -12.06
CA VAL A 43 -14.38 0.84 -10.94
C VAL A 43 -13.34 -0.25 -11.03
N VAL A 44 -12.71 -0.56 -9.91
CA VAL A 44 -11.64 -1.55 -9.81
C VAL A 44 -12.01 -2.56 -8.74
N ALA A 45 -11.99 -3.84 -9.10
CA ALA A 45 -12.01 -4.94 -8.15
C ALA A 45 -10.63 -5.60 -8.14
N ASP A 46 -10.00 -5.71 -6.99
CA ASP A 46 -8.66 -6.28 -6.83
C ASP A 46 -8.67 -7.45 -5.84
N TYR A 47 -7.89 -8.48 -6.14
CA TYR A 47 -7.55 -9.56 -5.24
C TYR A 47 -6.04 -9.68 -5.15
N ALA A 48 -5.52 -9.72 -3.93
CA ALA A 48 -4.11 -9.96 -3.67
C ALA A 48 -3.93 -11.07 -2.63
N ARG A 49 -2.99 -11.99 -2.90
CA ARG A 49 -2.53 -12.99 -1.94
C ARG A 49 -1.09 -12.76 -1.58
N SER A 50 -0.82 -12.51 -0.31
CA SER A 50 0.52 -12.35 0.25
C SER A 50 0.84 -13.51 1.16
N SER A 51 2.04 -14.09 1.02
CA SER A 51 2.49 -15.18 1.88
C SER A 51 3.98 -15.07 2.19
N GLY A 52 4.36 -15.36 3.43
CA GLY A 52 5.76 -15.41 3.85
C GLY A 52 5.96 -15.09 5.32
N GLY A 53 7.22 -14.89 5.69
CA GLY A 53 7.62 -14.63 7.07
C GLY A 53 7.43 -13.17 7.46
N VAL A 54 7.16 -12.93 8.74
CA VAL A 54 7.13 -11.60 9.33
C VAL A 54 8.28 -11.48 10.32
N SER A 55 9.20 -10.57 10.03
CA SER A 55 10.28 -10.22 10.95
C SER A 55 9.74 -9.23 11.98
N LEU A 56 9.94 -9.55 13.26
CA LEU A 56 9.54 -8.73 14.40
C LEU A 56 10.80 -8.25 15.16
N ASP A 57 10.62 -7.38 16.15
CA ASP A 57 11.64 -6.92 17.08
C ASP A 57 12.14 -8.18 17.81
N PRO A 58 13.46 -8.43 17.83
CA PRO A 58 14.05 -9.56 18.55
C PRO A 58 13.72 -9.63 20.04
N ALA A 59 13.33 -8.51 20.69
CA ALA A 59 12.82 -8.49 22.05
C ALA A 59 11.45 -9.21 22.21
N LEU A 60 10.80 -9.45 21.06
CA LEU A 60 9.90 -10.55 20.70
C LEU A 60 9.91 -11.85 21.50
N PRO A 61 8.95 -12.22 22.38
CA PRO A 61 8.70 -13.64 22.64
C PRO A 61 7.98 -14.32 21.46
N ILE A 62 7.96 -13.72 20.26
CA ILE A 62 7.32 -14.26 19.07
C ILE A 62 8.39 -14.57 18.04
N THR A 63 8.45 -15.83 17.59
CA THR A 63 9.42 -16.27 16.58
C THR A 63 8.76 -17.09 15.48
N GLY A 64 9.39 -17.09 14.30
CA GLY A 64 8.93 -17.88 13.16
C GLY A 64 7.52 -17.51 12.67
N LEU A 65 7.11 -16.25 12.84
CA LEU A 65 5.80 -15.79 12.40
C LEU A 65 5.68 -15.89 10.88
N GLN A 66 4.72 -16.66 10.41
CA GLN A 66 4.30 -16.78 9.02
C GLN A 66 2.90 -16.22 8.88
N ALA A 67 2.64 -15.56 7.75
CA ALA A 67 1.33 -15.07 7.42
C ALA A 67 0.94 -15.50 6.00
N THR A 68 -0.32 -15.86 5.83
CA THR A 68 -0.99 -15.95 4.53
C THR A 68 -2.18 -15.03 4.56
N ILE A 69 -2.19 -14.03 3.69
CA ILE A 69 -3.16 -12.93 3.71
C ILE A 69 -3.82 -12.88 2.35
N ASN A 70 -5.14 -12.90 2.32
CA ASN A 70 -5.94 -12.62 1.14
C ASN A 70 -6.60 -11.27 1.34
N THR A 71 -6.37 -10.34 0.42
CA THR A 71 -6.98 -9.01 0.40
C THR A 71 -7.87 -8.91 -0.83
N TYR A 72 -9.06 -8.36 -0.64
CA TYR A 72 -10.04 -8.06 -1.66
C TYR A 72 -10.33 -6.58 -1.56
N SER A 73 -10.22 -5.83 -2.64
CA SER A 73 -10.46 -4.40 -2.61
C SER A 73 -11.46 -3.99 -3.69
N LEU A 74 -12.37 -3.10 -3.33
CA LEU A 74 -13.21 -2.41 -4.30
C LEU A 74 -12.83 -0.93 -4.29
N GLY A 75 -12.60 -0.36 -5.48
CA GLY A 75 -12.23 1.03 -5.65
C GLY A 75 -13.05 1.72 -6.72
N TYR A 76 -13.21 3.03 -6.56
CA TYR A 76 -13.77 3.94 -7.55
C TYR A 76 -12.84 5.13 -7.73
N SER A 77 -12.70 5.62 -8.96
CA SER A 77 -12.01 6.88 -9.23
C SER A 77 -12.69 7.69 -10.32
N HIS A 78 -12.48 9.00 -10.26
CA HIS A 78 -13.00 9.97 -11.20
C HIS A 78 -11.94 11.03 -11.53
N SER A 79 -11.79 11.38 -12.80
CA SER A 79 -10.95 12.48 -13.26
C SER A 79 -11.78 13.69 -13.70
N PHE A 80 -11.29 14.89 -13.42
CA PHE A 80 -11.91 16.16 -13.76
C PHE A 80 -10.86 17.26 -13.92
N GLY A 81 -11.24 18.41 -14.47
CA GLY A 81 -10.34 19.54 -14.66
C GLY A 81 -10.44 20.59 -13.55
N ILE A 82 -9.32 21.08 -13.04
CA ILE A 82 -9.23 22.30 -12.22
C ILE A 82 -8.11 23.17 -12.77
N ALA A 83 -8.42 24.44 -13.07
CA ALA A 83 -7.43 25.43 -13.53
C ALA A 83 -6.55 24.94 -14.71
N GLY A 84 -7.12 24.15 -15.63
CA GLY A 84 -6.41 23.59 -16.79
C GLY A 84 -5.61 22.31 -16.52
N HIS A 85 -5.57 21.83 -15.28
CA HIS A 85 -4.88 20.61 -14.88
C HIS A 85 -5.86 19.45 -14.68
N THR A 86 -5.44 18.24 -15.06
CA THR A 86 -6.16 17.02 -14.69
C THR A 86 -6.00 16.74 -13.21
N VAL A 87 -7.13 16.59 -12.54
CA VAL A 87 -7.26 16.16 -11.14
C VAL A 87 -7.98 14.82 -11.12
N SER A 88 -7.63 13.95 -10.18
CA SER A 88 -8.38 12.73 -9.90
C SER A 88 -8.64 12.56 -8.43
N PHE A 89 -9.81 12.02 -8.10
CA PHE A 89 -10.15 11.52 -6.79
C PHE A 89 -10.38 10.01 -6.88
N ALA A 90 -9.95 9.27 -5.86
CA ALA A 90 -10.21 7.85 -5.72
C ALA A 90 -10.56 7.50 -4.27
N VAL A 91 -11.41 6.48 -4.12
CA VAL A 91 -11.73 5.83 -2.86
C VAL A 91 -11.61 4.33 -3.02
N SER A 92 -11.10 3.62 -2.01
CA SER A 92 -11.11 2.17 -1.98
C SER A 92 -11.37 1.62 -0.58
N VAL A 93 -11.99 0.45 -0.55
CA VAL A 93 -12.33 -0.29 0.67
C VAL A 93 -11.75 -1.70 0.56
N PRO A 94 -10.78 -2.06 1.41
CA PRO A 94 -10.25 -3.41 1.46
C PRO A 94 -11.04 -4.28 2.45
N TYR A 95 -11.16 -5.56 2.15
CA TYR A 95 -11.48 -6.64 3.08
C TYR A 95 -10.30 -7.61 3.07
N ALA A 96 -9.85 -8.04 4.24
CA ALA A 96 -8.76 -8.99 4.33
C ALA A 96 -9.12 -10.16 5.24
N ASN A 97 -8.57 -11.33 4.91
CA ASN A 97 -8.45 -12.45 5.82
C ASN A 97 -7.00 -12.92 5.89
N ALA A 98 -6.56 -13.33 7.08
CA ALA A 98 -5.18 -13.70 7.34
C ALA A 98 -5.12 -14.90 8.28
N ASP A 99 -4.39 -15.93 7.84
CA ASP A 99 -3.93 -17.05 8.63
C ASP A 99 -2.51 -16.78 9.11
N LEU A 100 -2.29 -16.87 10.42
CA LEU A 100 -1.04 -16.53 11.07
C LEU A 100 -0.59 -17.73 11.91
N THR A 101 0.65 -18.14 11.74
CA THR A 101 1.27 -19.22 12.54
C THR A 101 2.63 -18.78 13.05
N GLY A 102 3.02 -19.22 14.23
CA GLY A 102 4.32 -18.89 14.80
C GLY A 102 4.48 -19.48 16.19
N ASN A 103 5.53 -19.11 16.90
CA ASN A 103 5.73 -19.49 18.29
C ASN A 103 5.55 -18.29 19.20
N VAL A 104 4.83 -18.44 20.31
CA VAL A 104 4.69 -17.45 21.39
C VAL A 104 5.27 -18.05 22.66
N GLU A 105 6.28 -17.39 23.22
CA GLU A 105 7.05 -17.90 24.36
C GLU A 105 7.60 -19.32 24.12
N GLY A 106 7.95 -19.63 22.86
CA GLY A 106 8.46 -20.94 22.44
C GLY A 106 7.40 -22.01 22.21
N ALA A 107 6.11 -21.72 22.42
CA ALA A 107 5.01 -22.63 22.14
C ALA A 107 4.33 -22.31 20.80
N PRO A 108 3.99 -23.32 19.97
CA PRO A 108 3.24 -23.09 18.74
C PRO A 108 1.91 -22.39 18.99
N ALA A 109 1.61 -21.39 18.18
CA ALA A 109 0.38 -20.62 18.22
C ALA A 109 -0.10 -20.32 16.81
N GLN A 110 -1.42 -20.16 16.68
CA GLN A 110 -2.06 -19.76 15.44
C GLN A 110 -3.14 -18.72 15.70
N ALA A 111 -3.37 -17.85 14.72
CA ALA A 111 -4.40 -16.85 14.77
C ALA A 111 -5.03 -16.66 13.39
N TYR A 112 -6.35 -16.56 13.36
CA TYR A 112 -7.09 -16.13 12.19
C TYR A 112 -7.62 -14.71 12.38
N ARG A 113 -7.53 -13.88 11.35
CA ARG A 113 -8.15 -12.56 11.32
C ARG A 113 -8.93 -12.40 10.04
N SER A 114 -10.10 -11.79 10.13
CA SER A 114 -10.86 -11.36 8.97
C SER A 114 -11.65 -10.10 9.30
N GLY A 115 -11.87 -9.27 8.30
CA GLY A 115 -12.68 -8.06 8.45
C GLY A 115 -12.40 -7.03 7.36
N LEU A 116 -13.19 -5.95 7.40
CA LEU A 116 -12.93 -4.75 6.61
C LEU A 116 -11.64 -4.08 7.11
N GLY A 117 -10.83 -3.60 6.20
CA GLY A 117 -9.71 -2.72 6.49
C GLY A 117 -10.10 -1.25 6.41
N ASP A 118 -9.11 -0.42 6.65
CA ASP A 118 -9.26 1.03 6.67
C ASP A 118 -9.58 1.57 5.26
N VAL A 119 -10.60 2.43 5.16
CA VAL A 119 -10.98 3.09 3.91
C VAL A 119 -9.86 4.02 3.47
N ARG A 120 -9.57 4.03 2.17
CA ARG A 120 -8.50 4.82 1.59
C ARG A 120 -9.06 5.82 0.61
N PHE A 121 -8.54 7.04 0.67
CA PHE A 121 -8.82 8.12 -0.25
C PHE A 121 -7.53 8.57 -0.91
N ARG A 122 -7.61 9.00 -2.17
CA ARG A 122 -6.51 9.66 -2.86
C ARG A 122 -7.03 10.83 -3.68
N VAL A 123 -6.35 11.96 -3.58
CA VAL A 123 -6.47 13.07 -4.53
C VAL A 123 -5.14 13.24 -5.22
N ALA A 124 -5.14 13.38 -6.54
CA ALA A 124 -3.93 13.61 -7.32
C ALA A 124 -4.15 14.71 -8.36
N VAL A 125 -3.12 15.51 -8.61
CA VAL A 125 -3.11 16.59 -9.58
C VAL A 125 -1.88 16.44 -10.47
N ASN A 126 -2.06 16.47 -11.79
CA ASN A 126 -0.97 16.52 -12.74
C ASN A 126 -0.59 17.98 -13.03
N LEU A 127 0.54 18.40 -12.48
CA LEU A 127 1.05 19.78 -12.55
C LEU A 127 1.68 20.08 -13.92
N LEU A 128 2.19 19.07 -14.61
CA LEU A 128 2.83 19.18 -15.92
C LEU A 128 2.41 18.01 -16.81
N GLY A 129 2.30 18.24 -18.12
CA GLY A 129 2.26 17.19 -19.14
C GLY A 129 0.92 16.48 -19.36
N ASP A 130 -0.07 16.74 -18.51
CA ASP A 130 -1.43 16.23 -18.63
C ASP A 130 -2.45 17.36 -18.37
N PRO A 131 -2.62 18.28 -19.34
CA PRO A 131 -3.68 19.28 -19.25
C PRO A 131 -5.06 18.60 -19.21
N ALA A 132 -6.06 19.33 -18.74
CA ALA A 132 -7.45 18.86 -18.67
C ALA A 132 -8.07 18.67 -20.06
N LEU A 133 -7.76 17.56 -20.72
CA LEU A 133 -8.21 17.22 -22.07
C LEU A 133 -9.50 16.39 -22.05
N THR A 134 -10.42 16.68 -22.96
CA THR A 134 -11.55 15.81 -23.30
C THR A 134 -11.07 14.46 -23.87
N PRO A 135 -11.90 13.40 -23.87
CA PRO A 135 -11.54 12.12 -24.49
C PRO A 135 -11.05 12.25 -25.94
N GLU A 136 -11.68 13.11 -26.74
CA GLU A 136 -11.34 13.35 -28.14
C GLU A 136 -9.99 14.05 -28.30
N GLU A 137 -9.72 15.09 -27.51
CA GLU A 137 -8.43 15.79 -27.51
C GLU A 137 -7.32 14.87 -27.00
N PHE A 138 -7.60 14.11 -25.95
CA PHE A 138 -6.67 13.16 -25.37
C PHE A 138 -6.25 12.07 -26.34
N ALA A 139 -7.17 11.58 -27.17
CA ALA A 139 -6.86 10.58 -28.20
C ALA A 139 -5.87 11.10 -29.27
N ARG A 140 -5.77 12.42 -29.45
CA ARG A 140 -4.87 13.07 -30.43
C ARG A 140 -3.59 13.61 -29.81
N ARG A 141 -3.45 13.54 -28.50
CA ARG A 141 -2.32 14.13 -27.78
C ARG A 141 -1.02 13.38 -28.10
N ASN A 142 0.08 14.12 -28.05
CA ASN A 142 1.40 13.51 -27.96
C ASN A 142 1.73 13.22 -26.48
N PRO A 143 2.17 11.99 -26.13
CA PRO A 143 2.70 11.71 -24.81
C PRO A 143 3.84 12.67 -24.45
N SER A 144 3.77 13.24 -23.25
CA SER A 144 4.79 14.12 -22.71
C SER A 144 5.12 13.73 -21.28
N THR A 145 6.20 14.30 -20.73
CA THR A 145 6.60 14.11 -19.34
C THR A 145 5.53 14.65 -18.40
N ILE A 146 5.10 13.82 -17.46
CA ILE A 146 4.08 14.19 -16.47
C ILE A 146 4.77 14.35 -15.11
N LEU A 147 4.49 15.46 -14.44
CA LEU A 147 4.80 15.67 -13.03
C LEU A 147 3.49 15.79 -12.27
N GLY A 148 3.30 14.96 -11.26
CA GLY A 148 2.09 14.95 -10.46
C GLY A 148 2.37 14.94 -8.96
N VAL A 149 1.43 15.45 -8.21
CA VAL A 149 1.41 15.40 -6.74
C VAL A 149 0.14 14.72 -6.27
N SER A 150 0.20 14.01 -5.16
CA SER A 150 -0.99 13.40 -4.56
C SER A 150 -0.94 13.41 -3.04
N LEU A 151 -2.13 13.28 -2.45
CA LEU A 151 -2.32 13.00 -1.04
C LEU A 151 -3.19 11.75 -0.91
N ARG A 152 -2.64 10.71 -0.29
CA ARG A 152 -3.41 9.56 0.19
C ARG A 152 -3.79 9.76 1.65
N VAL A 153 -5.02 9.41 1.99
CA VAL A 153 -5.54 9.42 3.36
C VAL A 153 -6.12 8.06 3.67
N VAL A 154 -5.76 7.48 4.81
CA VAL A 154 -6.30 6.22 5.31
C VAL A 154 -7.03 6.51 6.61
N ALA A 155 -8.33 6.24 6.62
CA ALA A 155 -9.21 6.53 7.75
C ALA A 155 -9.36 5.28 8.65
N PRO A 156 -9.39 5.42 9.98
CA PRO A 156 -9.46 4.30 10.93
C PRO A 156 -10.85 3.68 11.02
N THR A 157 -11.37 3.19 9.90
CA THR A 157 -12.73 2.63 9.76
C THR A 157 -12.73 1.11 9.72
N GLY A 158 -11.56 0.48 9.60
CA GLY A 158 -11.42 -0.96 9.55
C GLY A 158 -11.69 -1.63 10.89
N GLN A 159 -11.91 -2.94 10.84
CA GLN A 159 -12.17 -3.74 12.03
C GLN A 159 -10.95 -3.74 12.97
N TYR A 160 -11.17 -3.20 14.16
CA TYR A 160 -10.17 -3.12 15.22
C TYR A 160 -10.72 -3.66 16.53
N VAL A 161 -9.95 -4.53 17.19
CA VAL A 161 -10.25 -5.04 18.53
C VAL A 161 -9.04 -4.75 19.42
N PRO A 162 -9.14 -3.84 20.40
CA PRO A 162 -8.02 -3.43 21.25
C PRO A 162 -7.38 -4.57 22.02
N SER A 163 -8.14 -5.60 22.40
CA SER A 163 -7.59 -6.80 23.09
C SER A 163 -6.83 -7.74 22.16
N ARG A 164 -6.86 -7.53 20.85
CA ARG A 164 -6.07 -8.28 19.87
C ARG A 164 -4.81 -7.51 19.56
N LEU A 165 -3.72 -8.25 19.49
CA LEU A 165 -2.47 -7.67 19.00
C LEU A 165 -2.51 -7.40 17.50
N ILE A 166 -2.95 -8.42 16.76
CA ILE A 166 -3.01 -8.44 15.31
C ILE A 166 -4.42 -8.06 14.90
N ASN A 167 -4.55 -7.01 14.09
CA ASN A 167 -5.83 -6.45 13.67
C ASN A 167 -5.82 -6.12 12.18
N ILE A 168 -7.00 -5.98 11.61
CA ILE A 168 -7.15 -5.64 10.19
C ILE A 168 -7.05 -4.12 9.99
N GLY A 169 -7.91 -3.33 10.63
CA GLY A 169 -7.81 -1.87 10.66
C GLY A 169 -6.72 -1.41 11.62
N SER A 170 -6.21 -0.18 11.45
CA SER A 170 -5.06 0.36 12.18
C SER A 170 -5.39 1.28 13.37
N ASN A 171 -6.68 1.59 13.58
CA ASN A 171 -7.15 2.50 14.63
C ASN A 171 -6.36 3.82 14.73
N ARG A 172 -5.92 4.33 13.57
CA ARG A 172 -5.27 5.63 13.43
C ARG A 172 -5.45 6.17 12.03
N TRP A 173 -5.28 7.47 11.87
CA TRP A 173 -5.19 8.09 10.56
C TRP A 173 -3.79 7.92 10.01
N SER A 174 -3.69 7.78 8.68
CA SER A 174 -2.42 7.81 7.97
C SER A 174 -2.51 8.71 6.74
N PHE A 175 -1.47 9.49 6.49
CA PHE A 175 -1.39 10.44 5.39
C PHE A 175 -0.13 10.17 4.57
N LYS A 176 -0.23 10.20 3.24
CA LYS A 176 0.92 10.08 2.33
C LYS A 176 0.88 11.18 1.28
N PRO A 177 1.47 12.36 1.54
CA PRO A 177 1.87 13.24 0.45
C PRO A 177 2.94 12.57 -0.41
N GLU A 178 2.82 12.73 -1.72
CA GLU A 178 3.71 12.14 -2.71
C GLU A 178 3.86 13.03 -3.94
N ILE A 179 5.04 13.04 -4.53
CA ILE A 179 5.31 13.61 -5.85
C ILE A 179 5.88 12.53 -6.77
N GLY A 180 5.41 12.50 -8.01
CA GLY A 180 5.84 11.52 -8.99
C GLY A 180 6.06 12.12 -10.37
N LEU A 181 6.96 11.49 -11.11
CA LEU A 181 7.32 11.82 -12.48
C LEU A 181 7.06 10.61 -13.37
N SER A 182 6.50 10.83 -14.56
CA SER A 182 6.34 9.82 -15.61
C SER A 182 6.93 10.34 -16.91
N GLN A 183 7.91 9.63 -17.45
CA GLN A 183 8.59 9.97 -18.69
C GLN A 183 8.29 8.92 -19.78
N PRO A 184 7.54 9.27 -20.83
CA PRO A 184 7.44 8.43 -22.02
C PRO A 184 8.74 8.51 -22.85
N LEU A 185 9.14 7.36 -23.42
CA LEU A 185 10.35 7.16 -24.23
C LEU A 185 10.03 6.24 -25.42
N GLY A 186 9.27 6.76 -26.39
CA GLY A 186 8.69 5.94 -27.46
C GLY A 186 7.72 4.91 -26.88
N ASN A 187 7.97 3.62 -27.13
CA ASN A 187 7.19 2.54 -26.53
C ASN A 187 7.57 2.28 -25.06
N TRP A 188 8.75 2.72 -24.63
CA TRP A 188 9.19 2.60 -23.24
C TRP A 188 8.60 3.72 -22.38
N PHE A 189 8.56 3.48 -21.08
CA PHE A 189 8.27 4.52 -20.10
C PHE A 189 9.07 4.25 -18.82
N VAL A 190 9.41 5.32 -18.12
CA VAL A 190 10.03 5.27 -16.81
C VAL A 190 9.26 6.20 -15.88
N GLU A 191 8.97 5.72 -14.69
CA GLU A 191 8.25 6.46 -13.66
C GLU A 191 8.97 6.35 -12.34
N GLY A 192 8.87 7.40 -11.53
CA GLY A 192 9.39 7.38 -10.18
C GLY A 192 8.55 8.27 -9.28
N ALA A 193 8.42 7.88 -8.01
CA ALA A 193 7.69 8.65 -7.02
C ALA A 193 8.41 8.64 -5.67
N VAL A 194 8.32 9.75 -4.95
CA VAL A 194 8.80 9.89 -3.58
C VAL A 194 7.66 10.39 -2.70
N GLY A 195 7.53 9.79 -1.53
CA GLY A 195 6.48 10.13 -0.58
C GLY A 195 6.90 9.82 0.85
N VAL A 196 6.07 10.29 1.78
CA VAL A 196 6.28 10.04 3.21
C VAL A 196 4.94 9.69 3.84
N TRP A 197 4.89 8.56 4.54
CA TRP A 197 3.75 8.26 5.41
C TRP A 197 3.92 8.94 6.75
N ILE A 198 2.85 9.61 7.19
CA ILE A 198 2.72 10.26 8.49
C ILE A 198 1.52 9.64 9.18
N PHE A 199 1.66 9.32 10.47
CA PHE A 199 0.67 8.57 11.23
C PHE A 199 0.21 9.39 12.43
N THR A 200 -1.08 9.30 12.77
CA THR A 200 -1.51 9.66 14.12
C THR A 200 -1.24 8.52 15.08
N ASP A 201 -1.27 8.80 16.37
CA ASP A 201 -1.16 7.77 17.38
C ASP A 201 -2.41 6.89 17.41
N ASN A 202 -2.23 5.62 17.77
CA ASN A 202 -3.30 4.75 18.24
C ASN A 202 -3.28 4.77 19.78
N THR A 203 -4.27 5.41 20.39
CA THR A 203 -4.36 5.60 21.86
C THR A 203 -5.01 4.43 22.61
N ASP A 204 -5.45 3.39 21.91
CA ASP A 204 -6.07 2.20 22.50
C ASP A 204 -5.42 0.92 21.96
N PHE A 205 -4.09 0.94 21.88
CA PHE A 205 -3.30 -0.18 21.43
C PHE A 205 -3.14 -1.24 22.54
N PHE A 206 -3.51 -2.48 22.24
CA PHE A 206 -3.23 -3.70 23.03
C PHE A 206 -3.06 -3.50 24.54
N GLY A 207 -4.21 -3.43 25.24
CA GLY A 207 -4.25 -3.16 26.68
C GLY A 207 -4.25 -1.67 27.02
N GLY A 208 -4.88 -0.82 26.17
CA GLY A 208 -5.06 0.61 26.43
C GLY A 208 -3.80 1.45 26.37
N ARG A 209 -2.78 0.99 25.64
CA ARG A 209 -1.49 1.69 25.49
C ARG A 209 -1.54 2.65 24.30
N GLN A 210 -0.64 3.61 24.31
CA GLN A 210 -0.43 4.50 23.17
C GLN A 210 0.65 3.92 22.27
N ARG A 211 0.36 3.78 20.99
CA ARG A 211 1.34 3.40 19.96
C ARG A 211 1.50 4.53 18.95
N SER A 212 2.75 4.94 18.73
CA SER A 212 3.13 5.93 17.73
C SER A 212 4.05 5.31 16.68
N GLN A 213 4.24 6.01 15.56
CA GLN A 213 5.17 5.62 14.52
C GLN A 213 5.77 6.85 13.85
N ASP A 214 7.10 6.85 13.75
CA ASP A 214 7.84 7.88 13.04
C ASP A 214 7.48 7.90 11.54
N PRO A 215 7.76 9.00 10.83
CA PRO A 215 7.53 9.05 9.40
C PRO A 215 8.24 7.92 8.64
N LEU A 216 7.55 7.34 7.66
CA LEU A 216 8.07 6.28 6.79
C LEU A 216 8.22 6.82 5.37
N PHE A 217 9.46 6.99 4.93
CA PHE A 217 9.79 7.43 3.58
C PHE A 217 9.62 6.30 2.58
N THR A 218 9.12 6.63 1.39
CA THR A 218 8.90 5.69 0.29
C THR A 218 9.51 6.23 -0.99
N PHE A 219 10.27 5.40 -1.68
CA PHE A 219 10.70 5.63 -3.06
C PHE A 219 10.17 4.51 -3.94
N GLN A 220 9.55 4.86 -5.06
CA GLN A 220 9.04 3.93 -6.05
C GLN A 220 9.68 4.22 -7.40
N TRP A 221 9.97 3.17 -8.15
CA TRP A 221 10.47 3.25 -9.51
C TRP A 221 9.83 2.17 -10.36
N HIS A 222 9.46 2.52 -11.59
CA HIS A 222 8.83 1.63 -12.54
C HIS A 222 9.44 1.85 -13.92
N GLY A 223 9.85 0.78 -14.58
CA GLY A 223 10.31 0.82 -15.97
C GLY A 223 9.52 -0.17 -16.80
N GLY A 224 8.94 0.26 -17.92
CA GLY A 224 8.06 -0.62 -18.69
C GLY A 224 7.99 -0.33 -20.18
N TYR A 225 7.27 -1.21 -20.87
CA TYR A 225 7.12 -1.20 -22.32
C TYR A 225 5.65 -1.33 -22.72
N ASN A 226 5.22 -0.51 -23.67
CA ASN A 226 3.92 -0.57 -24.31
C ASN A 226 4.00 -1.44 -25.57
N PHE A 227 3.23 -2.52 -25.60
CA PHE A 227 3.09 -3.35 -26.80
C PHE A 227 2.02 -2.77 -27.74
N LEU A 228 0.87 -2.44 -27.16
CA LEU A 228 -0.31 -1.88 -27.82
C LEU A 228 -1.06 -0.96 -26.84
N PRO A 229 -2.01 -0.12 -27.31
CA PRO A 229 -2.87 0.64 -26.41
C PRO A 229 -3.51 -0.26 -25.34
N GLY A 230 -3.20 0.01 -24.07
CA GLY A 230 -3.71 -0.78 -22.93
C GLY A 230 -2.93 -2.05 -22.57
N LEU A 231 -2.06 -2.56 -23.47
CA LEU A 231 -1.21 -3.73 -23.23
C LEU A 231 0.24 -3.31 -22.94
N TRP A 232 0.67 -3.49 -21.70
CA TRP A 232 2.01 -3.10 -21.27
C TRP A 232 2.52 -3.97 -20.12
N ILE A 233 3.84 -4.04 -19.99
CA ILE A 233 4.53 -4.69 -18.87
C ILE A 233 5.46 -3.68 -18.19
N ALA A 234 5.64 -3.79 -16.88
CA ALA A 234 6.58 -3.00 -16.10
C ALA A 234 7.36 -3.88 -15.12
N ALA A 235 8.62 -3.55 -14.92
CA ALA A 235 9.40 -3.96 -13.76
C ALA A 235 9.27 -2.87 -12.70
N ASP A 236 9.04 -3.31 -11.46
CA ASP A 236 8.69 -2.44 -10.36
C ASP A 236 9.75 -2.55 -9.25
N PHE A 237 10.05 -1.43 -8.61
CA PHE A 237 10.96 -1.35 -7.48
C PHE A 237 10.39 -0.41 -6.41
N THR A 238 10.52 -0.76 -5.15
CA THR A 238 10.10 0.09 -4.04
C THR A 238 11.05 -0.02 -2.87
N TYR A 239 11.41 1.11 -2.29
CA TYR A 239 12.27 1.22 -1.12
C TYR A 239 11.56 1.97 0.01
N PHE A 240 11.71 1.46 1.23
CA PHE A 240 11.14 2.00 2.46
C PHE A 240 12.25 2.30 3.47
N ALA A 241 12.20 3.49 4.07
CA ALA A 241 13.15 3.92 5.08
C ALA A 241 12.47 4.65 6.25
N GLY A 242 12.86 4.34 7.49
CA GLY A 242 12.31 4.98 8.69
C GLY A 242 11.16 4.21 9.30
N GLY A 243 10.15 4.90 9.82
CA GLY A 243 8.94 4.27 10.34
C GLY A 243 9.12 3.43 11.59
N GLN A 244 10.09 3.77 12.45
CA GLN A 244 10.27 3.15 13.77
C GLN A 244 9.01 3.36 14.61
N THR A 245 8.59 2.34 15.36
CA THR A 245 7.41 2.43 16.21
C THR A 245 7.78 2.54 17.68
N SER A 246 6.88 3.10 18.49
CA SER A 246 7.03 3.13 19.93
C SER A 246 5.72 2.85 20.64
N VAL A 247 5.82 2.21 21.80
CA VAL A 247 4.67 1.94 22.69
C VAL A 247 4.92 2.63 24.02
N ASN A 248 4.02 3.53 24.40
CA ASN A 248 4.16 4.39 25.58
C ASN A 248 5.52 5.11 25.64
N GLY A 249 6.02 5.56 24.48
CA GLY A 249 7.30 6.26 24.34
C GLY A 249 8.56 5.38 24.38
N VAL A 250 8.40 4.05 24.48
CA VAL A 250 9.53 3.10 24.38
C VAL A 250 9.64 2.65 22.93
N ASN A 251 10.79 2.93 22.31
CA ASN A 251 11.05 2.59 20.91
C ASN A 251 11.27 1.09 20.71
N ASP A 252 10.68 0.55 19.65
CA ASP A 252 10.90 -0.81 19.18
C ASP A 252 12.13 -0.87 18.24
N HIS A 253 12.74 -2.04 18.09
CA HIS A 253 13.87 -2.28 17.18
C HIS A 253 13.37 -2.62 15.77
N ASP A 254 12.55 -1.74 15.19
CA ASP A 254 11.78 -2.01 13.98
C ASP A 254 11.96 -1.01 12.84
N LEU A 255 13.04 -0.23 12.88
CA LEU A 255 13.40 0.73 11.84
C LEU A 255 13.42 0.06 10.46
N GLN A 256 12.61 0.55 9.52
CA GLN A 256 12.49 -0.02 8.19
C GLN A 256 13.66 0.41 7.29
N GLY A 257 14.09 -0.55 6.49
CA GLY A 257 15.09 -0.42 5.44
C GLY A 257 14.84 -1.49 4.40
N ASN A 258 13.60 -1.53 3.88
CA ASN A 258 13.08 -2.64 3.11
C ASN A 258 13.07 -2.30 1.62
N THR A 259 13.42 -3.30 0.81
CA THR A 259 13.38 -3.19 -0.64
C THR A 259 12.48 -4.28 -1.20
N ARG A 260 11.61 -3.90 -2.13
CA ARG A 260 10.74 -4.81 -2.89
C ARG A 260 10.96 -4.62 -4.37
N TYR A 261 10.75 -5.70 -5.11
CA TYR A 261 10.76 -5.70 -6.56
C TYR A 261 9.59 -6.54 -7.08
N GLY A 262 9.19 -6.28 -8.31
CA GLY A 262 8.04 -6.93 -8.90
C GLY A 262 7.94 -6.74 -10.40
N ILE A 263 6.91 -7.34 -10.96
CA ILE A 263 6.52 -7.19 -12.36
C ILE A 263 5.01 -7.01 -12.40
N THR A 264 4.56 -6.08 -13.22
CA THR A 264 3.15 -5.82 -13.48
C THR A 264 2.85 -5.94 -14.97
N LEU A 265 1.82 -6.67 -15.35
CA LEU A 265 1.29 -6.79 -16.70
C LEU A 265 -0.14 -6.24 -16.73
N SER A 266 -0.43 -5.34 -17.67
CA SER A 266 -1.78 -4.87 -17.96
C SER A 266 -2.24 -5.39 -19.31
N VAL A 267 -3.45 -5.93 -19.37
CA VAL A 267 -4.05 -6.50 -20.58
C VAL A 267 -5.41 -5.84 -20.83
N PRO A 268 -5.67 -5.28 -22.02
CA PRO A 268 -7.00 -4.85 -22.40
C PRO A 268 -7.85 -6.08 -22.74
N LEU A 269 -8.97 -6.26 -22.05
CA LEU A 269 -9.91 -7.37 -22.28
C LEU A 269 -11.02 -6.97 -23.27
N ALA A 270 -11.45 -5.71 -23.22
CA ALA A 270 -12.38 -5.07 -24.14
C ALA A 270 -12.18 -3.55 -24.10
N THR A 271 -12.90 -2.78 -24.94
CA THR A 271 -12.77 -1.31 -25.02
C THR A 271 -12.88 -0.57 -23.66
N GLN A 272 -13.67 -1.13 -22.74
CA GLN A 272 -13.90 -0.58 -21.40
C GLN A 272 -13.30 -1.42 -20.29
N TRP A 273 -12.78 -2.61 -20.58
CA TRP A 273 -12.33 -3.58 -19.58
C TRP A 273 -10.84 -3.84 -19.72
N SER A 274 -10.12 -3.82 -18.60
CA SER A 274 -8.73 -4.27 -18.52
C SER A 274 -8.49 -5.09 -17.27
N ALA A 275 -7.50 -5.97 -17.33
CA ALA A 275 -6.98 -6.68 -16.18
C ALA A 275 -5.51 -6.30 -15.94
N LYS A 276 -5.11 -6.20 -14.68
CA LYS A 276 -3.71 -6.11 -14.28
C LYS A 276 -3.34 -7.33 -13.45
N PHE A 277 -2.20 -7.90 -13.75
CA PHE A 277 -1.59 -9.00 -13.02
C PHE A 277 -0.27 -8.50 -12.44
N ALA A 278 -0.06 -8.64 -11.15
CA ALA A 278 1.20 -8.25 -10.54
C ALA A 278 1.78 -9.36 -9.68
N TRP A 279 3.10 -9.42 -9.64
CA TRP A 279 3.86 -10.24 -8.72
C TRP A 279 4.94 -9.39 -8.07
N SER A 280 5.13 -9.54 -6.76
CA SER A 280 6.24 -8.87 -6.05
C SER A 280 6.81 -9.71 -4.92
N ARG A 281 8.05 -9.39 -4.53
CA ARG A 281 8.75 -10.01 -3.41
C ARG A 281 9.67 -9.02 -2.70
N GLY A 282 9.91 -9.24 -1.41
CA GLY A 282 10.98 -8.56 -0.69
C GLY A 282 12.37 -8.99 -1.20
N LEU A 283 13.19 -8.03 -1.60
CA LEU A 283 14.62 -8.22 -1.86
C LEU A 283 15.43 -8.16 -0.57
N THR A 284 15.12 -7.19 0.28
CA THR A 284 15.72 -7.02 1.61
C THR A 284 14.61 -6.67 2.57
N THR A 285 14.49 -7.44 3.64
CA THR A 285 13.51 -7.19 4.71
C THR A 285 14.25 -7.15 6.03
N ARG A 286 14.44 -5.95 6.59
CA ARG A 286 15.03 -5.79 7.93
C ARG A 286 13.99 -6.12 8.99
N VAL A 287 12.84 -5.46 8.95
CA VAL A 287 11.70 -5.68 9.86
C VAL A 287 10.39 -5.56 9.09
N GLY A 288 9.37 -6.33 9.46
CA GLY A 288 8.09 -6.43 8.76
C GLY A 288 7.96 -7.66 7.85
N GLY A 289 6.94 -7.67 7.00
CA GLY A 289 6.57 -8.82 6.16
C GLY A 289 7.50 -9.03 4.97
N ASN A 290 8.26 -10.13 4.97
CA ASN A 290 8.96 -10.63 3.79
C ASN A 290 8.01 -11.48 2.95
N PHE A 291 7.05 -10.81 2.32
CA PHE A 291 6.01 -11.46 1.56
C PHE A 291 6.32 -11.51 0.07
N GLN A 292 6.07 -12.69 -0.51
CA GLN A 292 5.70 -12.81 -1.91
C GLN A 292 4.22 -12.44 -2.05
N THR A 293 3.89 -11.64 -3.05
CA THR A 293 2.51 -11.23 -3.33
C THR A 293 2.18 -11.47 -4.79
N PHE A 294 1.01 -12.04 -5.04
CA PHE A 294 0.37 -12.06 -6.35
C PHE A 294 -0.92 -11.24 -6.29
N SER A 295 -1.20 -10.42 -7.30
CA SER A 295 -2.48 -9.73 -7.40
C SER A 295 -3.07 -9.76 -8.80
N VAL A 296 -4.39 -9.64 -8.84
CA VAL A 296 -5.19 -9.50 -10.04
C VAL A 296 -6.20 -8.38 -9.79
N ALA A 297 -6.16 -7.36 -10.64
CA ALA A 297 -7.13 -6.28 -10.63
C ALA A 297 -7.94 -6.29 -11.95
N LEU A 298 -9.26 -6.26 -11.85
CA LEU A 298 -10.17 -6.04 -12.97
C LEU A 298 -10.67 -4.60 -12.93
N GLN A 299 -10.59 -3.90 -14.06
CA GLN A 299 -10.95 -2.50 -14.17
C GLN A 299 -12.00 -2.30 -15.25
N TYR A 300 -13.07 -1.58 -14.90
CA TYR A 300 -14.06 -1.08 -15.84
C TYR A 300 -13.96 0.43 -15.94
N ARG A 301 -13.85 0.95 -17.17
CA ARG A 301 -13.69 2.37 -17.46
C ARG A 301 -14.86 2.88 -18.30
N TRP A 302 -15.39 4.04 -17.92
CA TRP A 302 -16.33 4.79 -18.75
C TRP A 302 -16.05 6.29 -18.69
N PHE A 303 -16.58 7.03 -19.67
CA PHE A 303 -16.54 8.48 -19.66
C PHE A 303 -17.90 9.03 -19.21
N ASN A 304 -17.90 10.23 -18.64
CA ASN A 304 -19.13 11.00 -18.45
C ASN A 304 -19.88 11.10 -19.79
N ARG A 305 -21.21 11.12 -19.70
CA ARG A 305 -22.06 11.41 -20.85
C ARG A 305 -22.01 12.89 -21.21
#